data_AF-A0A7S4HCC3-F1
#
_entry.id   AF-A0A7S4HCC3-F1
#
_cell.length_a   1.000
_cell.length_b   1.000
_cell.length_c   1.000
_cell.angle_alpha   90.00
_cell.angle_beta   90.00
_cell.angle_gamma   90.00
#
_symmetry.space_group_name_H-M   'P 1'
#
loop_
_entity.id
_entity.type
_entity.pdbx_description
1 polymer ?
#
loop_
_entity_poly.entity_id
_entity_poly.type
_entity_poly.pdbx_seq_one_letter_code
_entity_poly.pdbx_strand_id
1 'polypeptide(L)'
;DDTCTLISPLEPGEWATFASRFLFLEAAEDAYRCELGELLLDARHQGQLYVKGVWIADLQKDGLGSGLNLRHMRLDRDRRAVLHQSDLESQAAALWVRAIDTRPQLASRLYRLLDAPSPPSDVRRVCEFLQASERPNFIAAMAAEFFSAAGEGAVPVAVGSELPISLGDVEATLNKAIVMVPPGLLAILQQCPGVRRRR
;
A
#
# COMPACT_ATOMS: atom_id res chain seq x y z
N ASP A 1 38.29 10.99 17.16
CA ASP A 1 38.98 10.32 16.06
C ASP A 1 37.96 9.88 15.03
N ASP A 2 37.71 10.76 14.05
CA ASP A 2 36.87 10.42 12.90
C ASP A 2 37.69 9.55 11.96
N THR A 3 37.31 8.28 11.87
CA THR A 3 37.89 7.34 10.91
C THR A 3 37.37 7.70 9.51
N CYS A 4 38.06 8.59 8.81
CA CYS A 4 37.79 8.86 7.40
C CYS A 4 38.43 7.79 6.51
N THR A 5 37.62 7.03 5.79
CA THR A 5 38.07 6.11 4.74
C THR A 5 37.85 6.76 3.38
N LEU A 6 38.91 6.87 2.58
CA LEU A 6 38.87 7.39 1.22
C LEU A 6 38.68 6.23 0.24
N ILE A 7 37.60 6.25 -0.53
CA ILE A 7 37.32 5.26 -1.59
C ILE A 7 37.62 5.95 -2.93
N SER A 8 38.63 5.46 -3.66
CA SER A 8 39.03 5.99 -4.96
C SER A 8 39.70 4.92 -5.82
N PRO A 9 39.48 4.89 -7.15
CA PRO A 9 38.50 5.69 -7.91
C PRO A 9 37.14 4.97 -8.00
N LEU A 10 36.05 5.70 -7.78
CA LEU A 10 34.70 5.25 -8.14
C LEU A 10 34.29 5.98 -9.43
N GLU A 11 33.87 5.24 -10.44
CA GLU A 11 33.27 5.84 -11.62
C GLU A 11 31.93 6.51 -11.26
N PRO A 12 31.49 7.57 -11.98
CA PRO A 12 30.23 8.26 -11.67
C PRO A 12 29.01 7.33 -11.58
N GLY A 13 28.94 6.28 -12.40
CA GLY A 13 27.85 5.30 -12.37
C GLY A 13 27.88 4.39 -11.13
N GLU A 14 29.08 4.04 -10.65
CA GLU A 14 29.23 3.27 -9.41
C GLU A 14 28.81 4.12 -8.20
N TRP A 15 29.22 5.38 -8.15
CA TRP A 15 28.79 6.31 -7.11
C TRP A 15 27.27 6.47 -7.07
N ALA A 16 26.62 6.67 -8.22
CA ALA A 16 25.15 6.77 -8.28
C ALA A 16 24.46 5.50 -7.74
N THR A 17 25.01 4.33 -8.07
CA THR A 17 24.52 3.04 -7.55
C THR A 17 24.68 2.94 -6.03
N PHE A 18 25.79 3.41 -5.47
CA PHE A 18 25.99 3.42 -4.02
C PHE A 18 25.12 4.46 -3.32
N ALA A 19 25.00 5.67 -3.88
CA ALA A 19 24.23 6.77 -3.30
C ALA A 19 22.75 6.38 -3.12
N SER A 20 22.14 5.77 -4.14
CA SER A 20 20.74 5.30 -4.10
C SER A 20 20.46 4.23 -3.03
N ARG A 21 21.50 3.56 -2.50
CA ARG A 21 21.37 2.61 -1.40
C ARG A 21 21.22 3.29 -0.04
N PHE A 22 21.35 4.60 0.04
CA PHE A 22 21.30 5.35 1.29
C PHE A 22 20.35 6.55 1.18
N LEU A 23 19.21 6.48 1.88
CA LEU A 23 18.20 7.56 1.84
C LEU A 23 18.69 8.87 2.47
N PHE A 24 19.80 8.86 3.22
CA PHE A 24 20.44 10.07 3.73
C PHE A 24 21.38 10.74 2.71
N LEU A 25 21.78 10.03 1.65
CA LEU A 25 22.49 10.61 0.51
C LEU A 25 21.51 11.04 -0.57
N GLU A 26 20.51 10.20 -0.84
CA GLU A 26 19.49 10.43 -1.86
C GLU A 26 18.10 10.16 -1.27
N ALA A 27 17.49 11.21 -0.69
CA ALA A 27 16.19 11.10 -0.05
C ALA A 27 15.06 10.97 -1.09
N ALA A 28 13.98 10.28 -0.71
CA ALA A 28 12.74 10.28 -1.46
C ALA A 28 12.11 11.68 -1.51
N GLU A 29 11.66 12.07 -2.71
CA GLU A 29 11.01 13.36 -2.96
C GLU A 29 9.60 13.36 -2.36
N ASP A 30 8.80 12.34 -2.70
CA ASP A 30 7.53 12.06 -2.06
C ASP A 30 7.65 10.86 -1.11
N ALA A 31 7.52 11.14 0.17
CA ALA A 31 7.40 10.14 1.21
C ALA A 31 6.47 10.59 2.33
N TYR A 32 5.70 9.66 2.87
CA TYR A 32 5.02 9.82 4.15
C TYR A 32 5.90 9.25 5.27
N ARG A 33 6.04 9.97 6.38
CA ARG A 33 6.95 9.61 7.48
C ARG A 33 6.20 9.60 8.80
N CYS A 34 6.40 8.56 9.60
CA CYS A 34 5.93 8.50 10.99
C CYS A 34 6.88 7.65 11.86
N GLU A 35 6.50 7.43 13.12
CA GLU A 35 7.24 6.61 14.09
C GLU A 35 7.59 5.20 13.56
N LEU A 36 6.69 4.56 12.80
CA LEU A 36 6.89 3.21 12.27
C LEU A 36 7.99 3.16 11.20
N GLY A 37 8.13 4.24 10.44
CA GLY A 37 8.94 4.26 9.23
C GLY A 37 8.42 5.25 8.20
N GLU A 38 8.80 5.02 6.95
CA GLU A 38 8.45 5.85 5.82
C GLU A 38 7.85 4.99 4.71
N LEU A 39 6.75 5.50 4.14
CA LEU A 39 6.18 5.01 2.90
C LEU A 39 6.76 5.87 1.78
N LEU A 40 7.62 5.28 0.96
CA LEU A 40 8.31 5.95 -0.15
C LEU A 40 7.43 5.84 -1.39
N LEU A 41 7.04 6.99 -1.93
CA LEU A 41 6.00 7.09 -2.95
C LEU A 41 6.56 7.33 -4.35
N ASP A 42 7.83 7.74 -4.48
CA ASP A 42 8.48 7.86 -5.79
C ASP A 42 8.53 6.52 -6.54
N ALA A 43 8.36 6.56 -7.86
CA ALA A 43 8.40 5.36 -8.70
C ALA A 43 9.72 4.58 -8.58
N ARG A 44 10.86 5.29 -8.41
CA ARG A 44 12.18 4.66 -8.26
C ARG A 44 12.32 3.79 -7.00
N HIS A 45 11.49 4.04 -5.98
CA HIS A 45 11.53 3.30 -4.72
C HIS A 45 10.53 2.14 -4.70
N GLN A 46 9.75 1.92 -5.76
CA GLN A 46 8.78 0.83 -5.81
C GLN A 46 9.45 -0.52 -5.55
N GLY A 47 8.95 -1.25 -4.54
CA GLY A 47 9.47 -2.55 -4.12
C GLY A 47 10.79 -2.49 -3.35
N GLN A 48 11.37 -1.31 -3.14
CA GLN A 48 12.64 -1.18 -2.43
C GLN A 48 12.41 -1.15 -0.92
N LEU A 49 13.12 -2.02 -0.20
CA LEU A 49 13.12 -2.07 1.26
C LEU A 49 14.39 -1.43 1.81
N TYR A 50 14.19 -0.42 2.64
CA TYR A 50 15.20 0.23 3.44
C TYR A 50 14.93 -0.01 4.92
N VAL A 51 16.01 -0.02 5.71
CA VAL A 51 15.94 -0.06 7.17
C VAL A 51 16.88 1.01 7.69
N LYS A 52 16.32 1.94 8.47
CA LYS A 52 17.08 3.07 9.02
C LYS A 52 17.85 3.84 7.94
N GLY A 53 17.25 3.98 6.76
CA GLY A 53 17.83 4.68 5.62
C GLY A 53 18.88 3.89 4.81
N VAL A 54 19.11 2.61 5.11
CA VAL A 54 20.03 1.73 4.37
C VAL A 54 19.24 0.72 3.56
N TRP A 55 19.55 0.59 2.27
CA TRP A 55 18.92 -0.38 1.37
C TRP A 55 19.25 -1.80 1.80
N ILE A 56 18.21 -2.65 1.84
CA ILE A 56 18.29 -4.03 2.27
C ILE A 56 18.02 -4.98 1.10
N ALA A 57 16.93 -4.76 0.39
CA ALA A 57 16.49 -5.66 -0.67
C ALA A 57 15.56 -4.99 -1.67
N ASP A 58 15.56 -5.53 -2.89
CA ASP A 58 14.50 -5.34 -3.87
C ASP A 58 13.48 -6.47 -3.73
N LEU A 59 12.26 -6.11 -3.31
CA LEU A 59 11.14 -7.01 -3.05
C LEU A 59 10.03 -6.85 -4.10
N GLN A 60 10.32 -6.30 -5.29
CA GLN A 60 9.34 -6.21 -6.37
C GLN A 60 8.80 -7.60 -6.75
N LYS A 61 9.67 -8.61 -6.79
CA LYS A 61 9.30 -10.00 -7.10
C LYS A 61 8.51 -10.67 -5.97
N ASP A 62 8.70 -10.21 -4.74
CA ASP A 62 7.94 -10.63 -3.55
C ASP A 62 6.60 -9.86 -3.41
N GLY A 63 6.26 -9.07 -4.43
CA GLY A 63 4.98 -8.41 -4.58
C GLY A 63 4.85 -7.11 -3.79
N LEU A 64 5.95 -6.46 -3.40
CA LEU A 64 5.89 -5.17 -2.72
C LEU A 64 5.58 -4.03 -3.71
N GLY A 65 4.45 -3.34 -3.55
CA GLY A 65 3.96 -2.32 -4.49
C GLY A 65 4.43 -0.90 -4.20
N SER A 66 5.04 -0.67 -3.04
CA SER A 66 5.54 0.63 -2.58
C SER A 66 6.98 0.53 -2.10
N GLY A 67 7.67 1.66 -1.91
CA GLY A 67 8.94 1.64 -1.19
C GLY A 67 8.73 1.80 0.30
N LEU A 68 9.57 1.15 1.11
CA LEU A 68 9.45 1.18 2.57
C LEU A 68 10.80 1.51 3.20
N ASN A 69 10.79 2.36 4.23
CA ASN A 69 11.93 2.55 5.12
C ASN A 69 11.51 2.31 6.57
N LEU A 70 11.91 1.20 7.17
CA LEU A 70 11.43 0.82 8.51
C LEU A 70 12.45 1.21 9.60
N ARG A 71 11.95 1.80 10.69
CA ARG A 71 12.80 2.30 11.79
C ARG A 71 13.15 1.24 12.81
N HIS A 72 12.20 0.34 13.10
CA HIS A 72 12.30 -0.65 14.17
C HIS A 72 12.59 -2.07 13.68
N MET A 73 12.85 -2.24 12.38
CA MET A 73 13.21 -3.54 11.81
C MET A 73 14.57 -4.00 12.36
N ARG A 74 14.60 -5.22 12.91
CA ARG A 74 15.82 -5.89 13.33
C ARG A 74 16.48 -6.53 12.11
N LEU A 75 17.76 -6.25 11.94
CA LEU A 75 18.61 -6.89 10.93
C LEU A 75 19.49 -7.91 11.63
N ASP A 76 19.80 -9.02 10.96
CA ASP A 76 20.88 -9.89 11.42
C ASP A 76 22.26 -9.28 11.12
N ARG A 77 23.32 -10.00 11.51
CA ARG A 77 24.70 -9.56 11.31
C ARG A 77 25.04 -9.33 9.83
N ASP A 78 24.41 -10.08 8.93
CA ASP A 78 24.65 -10.03 7.49
C ASP A 78 23.68 -9.06 6.78
N ARG A 79 22.96 -8.24 7.55
CA ARG A 79 21.96 -7.27 7.09
C ARG A 79 20.82 -7.89 6.30
N ARG A 80 20.55 -9.17 6.50
CA ARG A 80 19.34 -9.80 5.99
C ARG A 80 18.20 -9.40 6.91
N ALA A 81 17.10 -8.95 6.32
CA ALA A 81 15.87 -8.74 7.07
C ALA A 81 15.39 -10.10 7.59
N VAL A 82 15.47 -10.31 8.90
CA VAL A 82 14.92 -11.51 9.56
C VAL A 82 13.48 -11.21 9.94
N LEU A 83 12.63 -11.03 8.93
CA LEU A 83 11.21 -10.84 9.15
C LEU A 83 10.40 -11.79 8.29
N HIS A 84 9.37 -12.34 8.94
CA HIS A 84 8.33 -13.05 8.24
C HIS A 84 7.60 -12.05 7.35
N GLN A 85 7.26 -12.49 6.13
CA GLN A 85 6.52 -11.70 5.16
C GLN A 85 5.28 -11.02 5.78
N SER A 86 4.58 -11.73 6.66
CA SER A 86 3.39 -11.25 7.38
C SER A 86 3.63 -9.97 8.20
N ASP A 87 4.81 -9.82 8.77
CA ASP A 87 5.16 -8.67 9.62
C ASP A 87 5.50 -7.45 8.78
N LEU A 88 6.15 -7.66 7.63
CA LEU A 88 6.38 -6.62 6.63
C LEU A 88 5.04 -6.11 6.09
N GLU A 89 4.14 -7.02 5.71
CA GLU A 89 2.78 -6.69 5.24
C GLU A 89 2.01 -5.90 6.31
N SER A 90 2.11 -6.30 7.58
CA SER A 90 1.47 -5.59 8.70
C SER A 90 1.98 -4.15 8.85
N GLN A 91 3.31 -3.96 8.81
CA GLN A 91 3.90 -2.64 8.94
C GLN A 91 3.57 -1.75 7.75
N ALA A 92 3.58 -2.30 6.54
CA ALA A 92 3.25 -1.58 5.33
C ALA A 92 1.76 -1.17 5.31
N ALA A 93 0.86 -2.07 5.69
CA ALA A 93 -0.56 -1.78 5.83
C ALA A 93 -0.80 -0.67 6.87
N ALA A 94 -0.15 -0.74 8.03
CA ALA A 94 -0.24 0.30 9.05
C ALA A 94 0.30 1.66 8.56
N LEU A 95 1.39 1.67 7.78
CA LEU A 95 1.91 2.89 7.15
C LEU A 95 0.90 3.49 6.16
N TRP A 96 0.28 2.68 5.31
CA TRP A 96 -0.75 3.12 4.37
C TRP A 96 -1.95 3.78 5.06
N VAL A 97 -2.46 3.15 6.13
CA VAL A 97 -3.58 3.70 6.91
C VAL A 97 -3.22 5.07 7.50
N ARG A 98 -2.06 5.18 8.18
CA ARG A 98 -1.60 6.45 8.76
C ARG A 98 -1.29 7.51 7.71
N ALA A 99 -0.77 7.09 6.55
CA ALA A 99 -0.49 7.97 5.43
C ALA A 99 -1.77 8.63 4.93
N ILE A 100 -2.86 7.88 4.76
CA ILE A 100 -4.15 8.42 4.31
C ILE A 100 -4.82 9.27 5.40
N ASP A 101 -4.70 8.89 6.67
CA ASP A 101 -5.20 9.72 7.79
C ASP A 101 -4.57 11.14 7.75
N THR A 102 -3.33 11.26 7.27
CA THR A 102 -2.61 12.54 7.17
C THR A 102 -2.70 13.19 5.78
N ARG A 103 -2.79 12.37 4.73
CA ARG A 103 -2.79 12.77 3.31
C ARG A 103 -3.92 12.03 2.58
N PRO A 104 -5.19 12.46 2.73
CA PRO A 104 -6.35 11.76 2.16
C PRO A 104 -6.28 11.53 0.64
N GLN A 105 -5.56 12.39 -0.09
CA GLN A 105 -5.32 12.23 -1.52
C GLN A 105 -4.59 10.92 -1.91
N LEU A 106 -3.94 10.26 -0.94
CA LEU A 106 -3.31 8.95 -1.16
C LEU A 106 -4.33 7.81 -1.28
N ALA A 107 -5.60 8.05 -0.92
CA ALA A 107 -6.67 7.06 -1.07
C ALA A 107 -6.82 6.59 -2.51
N SER A 108 -6.71 7.49 -3.50
CA SER A 108 -6.76 7.13 -4.92
C SER A 108 -5.63 6.18 -5.34
N ARG A 109 -4.42 6.39 -4.79
CA ARG A 109 -3.30 5.48 -5.04
C ARG A 109 -3.53 4.13 -4.39
N LEU A 110 -3.94 4.09 -3.13
CA LEU A 110 -4.25 2.84 -2.43
C LEU A 110 -5.38 2.08 -3.11
N TYR A 111 -6.45 2.77 -3.54
CA TYR A 111 -7.56 2.17 -4.28
C TYR A 111 -7.06 1.43 -5.51
N ARG A 112 -6.22 2.06 -6.34
CA ARG A 112 -5.62 1.41 -7.52
C ARG A 112 -4.78 0.17 -7.18
N LEU A 113 -4.06 0.19 -6.06
CA LEU A 113 -3.28 -0.98 -5.61
C LEU A 113 -4.20 -2.12 -5.16
N LEU A 114 -5.31 -1.81 -4.46
CA LEU A 114 -6.28 -2.78 -3.97
C LEU A 114 -7.18 -3.34 -5.06
N ASP A 115 -7.47 -2.57 -6.11
CA ASP A 115 -8.32 -2.96 -7.24
C ASP A 115 -7.57 -3.76 -8.31
N ALA A 116 -6.23 -3.80 -8.24
CA ALA A 116 -5.42 -4.61 -9.14
C ALA A 116 -5.81 -6.10 -9.06
N PRO A 117 -5.72 -6.86 -10.19
CA PRO A 117 -6.06 -8.29 -10.20
C PRO A 117 -5.27 -9.13 -9.18
N SER A 118 -4.04 -8.73 -8.89
CA SER A 118 -3.19 -9.29 -7.84
C SER A 118 -2.67 -8.13 -6.97
N PRO A 119 -3.38 -7.76 -5.90
CA PRO A 119 -2.95 -6.67 -5.03
C PRO A 119 -1.57 -6.97 -4.42
N PRO A 120 -0.68 -5.97 -4.39
CA PRO A 120 0.65 -6.15 -3.82
C PRO A 120 0.57 -6.39 -2.31
N SER A 121 1.59 -7.06 -1.77
CA SER A 121 1.61 -7.59 -0.40
C SER A 121 1.43 -6.49 0.65
N ASP A 122 1.93 -5.28 0.40
CA ASP A 122 1.85 -4.13 1.31
C ASP A 122 0.44 -3.59 1.55
N VAL A 123 -0.54 -3.90 0.70
CA VAL A 123 -1.91 -3.39 0.84
C VAL A 123 -2.92 -4.45 1.28
N ARG A 124 -2.55 -5.74 1.25
CA ARG A 124 -3.47 -6.86 1.49
C ARG A 124 -4.13 -6.83 2.86
N ARG A 125 -3.38 -6.39 3.87
CA ARG A 125 -3.81 -6.39 5.28
C ARG A 125 -4.39 -5.06 5.73
N VAL A 126 -4.52 -4.05 4.86
CA VAL A 126 -5.00 -2.71 5.23
C VAL A 126 -6.33 -2.76 5.96
N CYS A 127 -7.26 -3.62 5.55
CA CYS A 127 -8.56 -3.74 6.21
C CYS A 127 -8.48 -4.17 7.68
N GLU A 128 -7.44 -4.92 8.08
CA GLU A 128 -7.23 -5.37 9.47
C GLU A 128 -6.87 -4.21 10.40
N PHE A 129 -6.30 -3.14 9.84
CA PHE A 129 -5.91 -1.94 10.58
C PHE A 129 -6.99 -0.87 10.57
N LEU A 130 -8.15 -1.11 9.95
CA LEU A 130 -9.24 -0.16 9.83
C LEU A 130 -10.39 -0.48 10.79
N GLN A 131 -10.87 0.56 11.46
CA GLN A 131 -12.13 0.56 12.20
C GLN A 131 -12.94 1.75 11.71
N ALA A 132 -14.08 1.49 11.09
CA ALA A 132 -14.91 2.52 10.45
C ALA A 132 -15.28 3.68 11.37
N SER A 133 -15.55 3.37 12.65
CA SER A 133 -15.88 4.36 13.68
C SER A 133 -14.72 5.28 14.02
N GLU A 134 -13.49 4.80 13.91
CA GLU A 134 -12.28 5.55 14.21
C GLU A 134 -11.77 6.33 13.01
N ARG A 135 -12.03 5.84 11.79
CA ARG A 135 -11.51 6.40 10.54
C ARG A 135 -12.60 6.63 9.48
N PRO A 136 -13.64 7.43 9.77
CA PRO A 136 -14.73 7.67 8.83
C PRO A 136 -14.25 8.35 7.54
N ASN A 137 -13.25 9.24 7.63
CA ASN A 137 -12.70 9.96 6.46
C ASN A 137 -11.96 9.03 5.49
N PHE A 138 -11.20 8.06 6.02
CA PHE A 138 -10.54 7.04 5.20
C PHE A 138 -11.58 6.24 4.42
N ILE A 139 -12.61 5.74 5.13
CA ILE A 139 -13.67 4.93 4.52
C ILE A 139 -14.45 5.74 3.48
N ALA A 140 -14.73 7.02 3.76
CA ALA A 140 -15.39 7.91 2.82
C ALA A 140 -14.54 8.16 1.55
N ALA A 141 -13.23 8.39 1.71
CA ALA A 141 -12.33 8.56 0.57
C ALA A 141 -12.26 7.31 -0.30
N MET A 142 -12.14 6.11 0.30
CA MET A 142 -12.14 4.85 -0.46
C MET A 142 -13.47 4.60 -1.19
N ALA A 143 -14.60 4.96 -0.57
CA ALA A 143 -15.90 4.85 -1.22
C ALA A 143 -16.06 5.87 -2.36
N ALA A 144 -15.51 7.08 -2.22
CA ALA A 144 -15.52 8.08 -3.27
C ALA A 144 -14.75 7.61 -4.52
N GLU A 145 -13.57 7.01 -4.34
CA GLU A 145 -12.81 6.41 -5.44
C GLU A 145 -13.60 5.29 -6.13
N PHE A 146 -14.25 4.42 -5.35
CA PHE A 146 -15.12 3.37 -5.90
C PHE A 146 -16.25 3.95 -6.76
N PHE A 147 -17.04 4.88 -6.23
CA PHE A 147 -18.16 5.46 -6.98
C PHE A 147 -17.71 6.32 -8.16
N SER A 148 -16.54 6.95 -8.08
CA SER A 148 -15.94 7.65 -9.22
C SER A 148 -15.57 6.70 -10.36
N ALA A 149 -15.12 5.48 -10.06
CA ALA A 149 -14.72 4.50 -11.06
C ALA A 149 -15.90 3.66 -11.57
N ALA A 150 -16.80 3.25 -10.67
CA ALA A 150 -17.90 2.32 -10.91
C ALA A 150 -19.24 2.99 -11.26
N GLY A 151 -19.36 4.31 -11.01
CA GLY A 151 -20.59 5.07 -11.14
C GLY A 151 -21.42 5.12 -9.84
N GLU A 152 -22.23 6.16 -9.73
CA GLU A 152 -23.14 6.32 -8.58
C GLU A 152 -24.14 5.14 -8.52
N GLY A 153 -24.29 4.55 -7.34
CA GLY A 153 -25.25 3.45 -7.17
C GLY A 153 -24.66 2.06 -7.34
N ALA A 154 -23.42 1.95 -7.82
CA ALA A 154 -22.74 0.67 -7.99
C ALA A 154 -22.68 -0.14 -6.68
N VAL A 155 -22.77 -1.46 -6.81
CA VAL A 155 -22.74 -2.41 -5.68
C VAL A 155 -21.50 -3.29 -5.79
N PRO A 156 -20.56 -3.23 -4.83
CA PRO A 156 -19.37 -4.06 -4.85
C PRO A 156 -19.69 -5.51 -4.40
N VAL A 157 -19.18 -6.46 -5.17
CA VAL A 157 -19.30 -7.92 -4.93
C VAL A 157 -17.92 -8.56 -5.01
N ALA A 158 -17.65 -9.58 -4.19
CA ALA A 158 -16.35 -10.24 -4.17
C ALA A 158 -16.10 -11.00 -5.47
N VAL A 159 -14.92 -10.83 -6.08
CA VAL A 159 -14.42 -11.72 -7.13
C VAL A 159 -14.48 -13.18 -6.65
N GLY A 160 -15.05 -14.06 -7.46
CA GLY A 160 -15.21 -15.48 -7.14
C GLY A 160 -16.41 -15.82 -6.25
N SER A 161 -17.27 -14.85 -5.90
CA SER A 161 -18.55 -15.15 -5.25
C SER A 161 -19.47 -15.89 -6.23
N GLU A 162 -19.90 -17.09 -5.86
CA GLU A 162 -21.03 -17.75 -6.55
C GLU A 162 -22.30 -16.96 -6.24
N LEU A 163 -22.80 -16.24 -7.24
CA LEU A 163 -24.12 -15.63 -7.14
C LEU A 163 -25.15 -16.67 -7.57
N PRO A 164 -26.22 -16.91 -6.78
CA PRO A 164 -27.26 -17.89 -7.11
C PRO A 164 -28.11 -17.49 -8.33
N ILE A 165 -27.88 -16.30 -8.90
CA ILE A 165 -28.64 -15.70 -9.98
C ILE A 165 -27.62 -15.06 -10.96
N SER A 166 -27.93 -15.05 -12.26
CA SER A 166 -27.12 -14.35 -13.27
C SER A 166 -26.94 -12.88 -12.87
N LEU A 167 -25.72 -12.36 -13.00
CA LEU A 167 -25.39 -10.95 -12.73
C LEU A 167 -26.35 -9.99 -13.45
N GLY A 168 -26.71 -10.29 -14.70
CA GLY A 168 -27.62 -9.46 -15.49
C GLY A 168 -29.04 -9.39 -14.92
N ASP A 169 -29.53 -10.47 -14.31
CA ASP A 169 -30.86 -10.48 -13.69
C ASP A 169 -30.86 -9.69 -12.38
N VAL A 170 -29.75 -9.72 -11.63
CA VAL A 170 -29.58 -8.94 -10.40
C VAL A 170 -29.44 -7.45 -10.73
N GLU A 171 -28.67 -7.09 -11.77
CA GLU A 171 -28.56 -5.71 -12.27
C GLU A 171 -29.90 -5.18 -12.75
N ALA A 172 -30.66 -5.97 -13.53
CA ALA A 172 -31.99 -5.62 -14.00
C ALA A 172 -33.00 -5.45 -12.86
N THR A 173 -32.90 -6.27 -11.81
CA THR A 173 -33.79 -6.21 -10.64
C THR A 173 -33.46 -5.04 -9.72
N LEU A 174 -32.17 -4.78 -9.47
CA LEU A 174 -31.73 -3.71 -8.58
C LEU A 174 -31.65 -2.34 -9.27
N ASN A 175 -31.67 -2.31 -10.60
CA ASN A 175 -31.35 -1.15 -11.44
C ASN A 175 -30.05 -0.46 -10.98
N LYS A 176 -29.04 -1.28 -10.67
CA LYS A 176 -27.73 -0.87 -10.16
C LYS A 176 -26.65 -1.71 -10.83
N ALA A 177 -25.53 -1.07 -11.17
CA ALA A 177 -24.35 -1.76 -11.69
C ALA A 177 -23.70 -2.63 -10.61
N ILE A 178 -23.37 -3.88 -10.93
CA ILE A 178 -22.63 -4.77 -10.04
C ILE A 178 -21.16 -4.74 -10.43
N VAL A 179 -20.28 -4.44 -9.47
CA VAL A 179 -18.85 -4.38 -9.72
C VAL A 179 -18.12 -5.42 -8.90
N MET A 180 -17.43 -6.31 -9.60
CA MET A 180 -16.59 -7.33 -8.98
C MET A 180 -15.31 -6.68 -8.47
N VAL A 181 -15.04 -6.80 -7.17
CA VAL A 181 -13.88 -6.20 -6.51
C VAL A 181 -13.09 -7.24 -5.72
N PRO A 182 -11.77 -7.07 -5.56
CA PRO A 182 -10.96 -7.95 -4.72
C PRO A 182 -11.45 -7.98 -3.26
N PRO A 183 -11.29 -9.11 -2.53
CA PRO A 183 -11.82 -9.26 -1.17
C PRO A 183 -11.34 -8.17 -0.18
N GLY A 184 -10.07 -7.76 -0.28
CA GLY A 184 -9.51 -6.69 0.57
C GLY A 184 -10.20 -5.35 0.35
N LEU A 185 -10.45 -4.97 -0.92
CA LEU A 185 -11.19 -3.75 -1.24
C LEU A 185 -12.65 -3.85 -0.78
N LEU A 186 -13.30 -5.01 -1.00
CA LEU A 186 -14.67 -5.23 -0.53
C LEU A 186 -14.79 -5.05 0.99
N ALA A 187 -13.85 -5.60 1.76
CA ALA A 187 -13.87 -5.51 3.22
C ALA A 187 -13.81 -4.05 3.72
N ILE A 188 -13.11 -3.17 2.99
CA ILE A 188 -13.07 -1.73 3.26
C ILE A 188 -14.39 -1.07 2.85
N LEU A 189 -14.87 -1.33 1.63
CA LEU A 189 -16.11 -0.72 1.12
C LEU A 189 -17.33 -1.13 1.94
N GLN A 190 -17.37 -2.36 2.43
CA GLN A 190 -18.42 -2.83 3.33
C GLN A 190 -18.43 -2.12 4.67
N GLN A 191 -17.38 -1.41 5.07
CA GLN A 191 -17.42 -0.56 6.27
C GLN A 191 -18.10 0.79 6.01
N CYS A 192 -18.33 1.16 4.75
CA CYS A 192 -19.00 2.41 4.38
C CYS A 192 -20.53 2.28 4.54
N PRO A 193 -21.19 3.15 5.34
CA PRO A 193 -22.65 3.15 5.46
C PRO A 193 -23.37 3.36 4.13
N GLY A 194 -22.81 4.19 3.24
CA GLY A 194 -23.37 4.47 1.92
C GLY A 194 -23.38 3.26 0.99
N VAL A 195 -22.46 2.32 1.19
CA VAL A 195 -22.39 1.04 0.46
C VAL A 195 -23.30 0.00 1.12
N ARG A 196 -23.29 -0.11 2.46
CA ARG A 196 -24.14 -1.09 3.20
C ARG A 196 -25.62 -0.88 3.00
N ARG A 197 -26.11 0.37 3.05
CA ARG A 197 -27.53 0.70 2.93
C ARG A 197 -28.12 0.45 1.53
N ARG A 198 -27.28 0.09 0.55
CA ARG A 198 -27.69 -0.13 -0.84
C ARG A 198 -27.77 -1.61 -1.23
N ARG A 199 -27.48 -2.54 -0.31
CA ARG A 199 -27.76 -3.97 -0.43
C ARG A 199 -29.20 -4.28 -0.01
#